data_AF-A0A0W0ZPJ6-F1
#
_entry.id   AF-A0A0W0ZPJ6-F1
#
_cell.length_a   1.000
_cell.length_b   1.000
_cell.length_c   1.000
_cell.angle_alpha   90.00
_cell.angle_beta   90.00
_cell.angle_gamma   90.00
#
_symmetry.space_group_name_H-M   'P 1'
#
loop_
_entity.id
_entity.type
_entity.pdbx_description
1 polymer ?
#
loop_
_entity_poly.entity_id
_entity_poly.type
_entity_poly.pdbx_seq_one_letter_code
_entity_poly.pdbx_strand_id
1 'polypeptide(L)'
;MVQLFTDIGPMLIQYKEADAQARQAMMRNKVADIKKLSGQVTHKRQATTHYAVLAYAATLICYADVLQRIENQQYFEILFDFYNMEMDEELNAWFEFGKIPGQMRLKHPLHEYTFAIWEQFRTAQKRHLEKTNKSHLFNLDQLDISHPPANQLYPIQIQMGGKLNNEAVDRINVNAQGQIRFAKHHGFYLLPGGGMIELSNAAKMDAWERKMLEEHLEEEHANLHIKAAELYDQLTADDFNSALTKALSSKQAQSLPAELRRWLQEHILIAGTHSVRLQKIVAELDRHIEAHPKERQVREQNTFRSLIELRAMVQVIPFELTPLFREACAYLKKNTLCVDIQQYLDTRVLGGSQTSHAFIMTGQPLEDWLQVKFKGVGGEFGDDISGSTIERLTLFDALSVFRKIKFSHILIGLAAYEECLNQGTLLIENIWNEARFAQVREVMLEEATQFI
;
A
#
# COMPACT_ATOMS: atom_id res chain seq x y z
N MET A 1 5.57 -2.43 20.83
CA MET A 1 4.35 -2.06 20.08
C MET A 1 3.41 -3.25 20.11
N VAL A 2 2.09 -3.04 20.08
CA VAL A 2 1.12 -4.16 20.05
C VAL A 2 0.97 -4.60 18.60
N GLN A 3 1.10 -5.91 18.35
CA GLN A 3 0.84 -6.51 17.05
C GLN A 3 -0.61 -7.02 17.03
N LEU A 4 -1.41 -6.53 16.07
CA LEU A 4 -2.83 -6.85 15.92
C LEU A 4 -3.05 -7.93 14.86
N PHE A 5 -4.17 -8.66 15.03
CA PHE A 5 -4.72 -9.64 14.08
C PHE A 5 -3.79 -10.83 13.72
N THR A 6 -2.92 -11.20 14.66
CA THR A 6 -1.98 -12.33 14.53
C THR A 6 -2.68 -13.69 14.43
N ASP A 7 -3.92 -13.79 14.87
CA ASP A 7 -4.75 -15.00 14.85
C ASP A 7 -5.37 -15.32 13.48
N ILE A 8 -5.39 -14.35 12.54
CA ILE A 8 -5.81 -14.59 11.16
C ILE A 8 -4.86 -15.56 10.44
N GLY A 9 -3.55 -15.42 10.65
CA GLY A 9 -2.55 -16.25 9.98
C GLY A 9 -2.74 -17.75 10.17
N PRO A 10 -2.79 -18.23 11.42
CA PRO A 10 -3.08 -19.63 11.72
C PRO A 10 -4.38 -20.13 11.06
N MET A 11 -5.44 -19.31 11.04
CA MET A 11 -6.70 -19.67 10.37
C MET A 11 -6.52 -19.86 8.86
N LEU A 12 -5.78 -18.97 8.19
CA LEU A 12 -5.54 -19.07 6.75
C LEU A 12 -4.61 -20.25 6.40
N ILE A 13 -3.59 -20.52 7.23
CA ILE A 13 -2.72 -21.70 7.08
C ILE A 13 -3.54 -22.98 7.23
N GLN A 14 -4.38 -23.07 8.27
CA GLN A 14 -5.24 -24.22 8.47
C GLN A 14 -6.18 -24.43 7.28
N TYR A 15 -6.74 -23.36 6.71
CA TYR A 15 -7.60 -23.45 5.53
C TYR A 15 -6.85 -23.96 4.30
N LYS A 16 -5.62 -23.46 4.07
CA LYS A 16 -4.73 -23.90 2.99
C LYS A 16 -4.47 -25.41 3.05
N GLU A 17 -4.14 -25.91 4.23
CA GLU A 17 -3.70 -27.29 4.48
C GLU A 17 -4.86 -28.29 4.56
N ALA A 18 -6.08 -27.80 4.83
CA ALA A 18 -7.28 -28.61 4.88
C ALA A 18 -7.66 -29.18 3.50
N ASP A 19 -8.26 -30.37 3.49
CA ASP A 19 -8.93 -30.90 2.30
C ASP A 19 -10.25 -30.16 2.00
N ALA A 20 -10.88 -30.50 0.86
CA ALA A 20 -12.11 -29.85 0.42
C ALA A 20 -13.25 -29.94 1.44
N GLN A 21 -13.42 -31.08 2.13
CA GLN A 21 -14.50 -31.27 3.09
C GLN A 21 -14.26 -30.46 4.37
N ALA A 22 -13.03 -30.45 4.87
CA ALA A 22 -12.62 -29.66 6.01
C ALA A 22 -12.73 -28.15 5.73
N ARG A 23 -12.35 -27.69 4.53
CA ARG A 23 -12.53 -26.28 4.11
C ARG A 23 -14.01 -25.88 4.06
N GLN A 24 -14.88 -26.72 3.50
CA GLN A 24 -16.33 -26.49 3.51
C GLN A 24 -16.86 -26.39 4.95
N ALA A 25 -16.41 -27.25 5.86
CA ALA A 25 -16.80 -27.21 7.27
C ALA A 25 -16.33 -25.90 7.96
N MET A 26 -15.10 -25.46 7.69
CA MET A 26 -14.57 -24.19 8.19
C MET A 26 -15.40 -22.99 7.69
N MET A 27 -15.76 -22.97 6.40
CA MET A 27 -16.60 -21.91 5.83
C MET A 27 -18.02 -21.94 6.41
N ARG A 28 -18.63 -23.12 6.56
CA ARG A 28 -19.94 -23.27 7.24
C ARG A 28 -19.90 -22.73 8.66
N ASN A 29 -18.83 -22.99 9.41
CA ASN A 29 -18.65 -22.43 10.75
C ASN A 29 -18.55 -20.90 10.73
N LYS A 30 -17.81 -20.31 9.79
CA LYS A 30 -17.79 -18.85 9.64
C LYS A 30 -19.16 -18.27 9.28
N VAL A 31 -19.89 -18.91 8.37
CA VAL A 31 -21.28 -18.53 8.04
C VAL A 31 -22.19 -18.60 9.27
N ALA A 32 -22.06 -19.64 10.10
CA ALA A 32 -22.82 -19.75 11.33
C ALA A 32 -22.48 -18.62 12.32
N ASP A 33 -21.22 -18.24 12.43
CA ASP A 33 -20.79 -17.13 13.30
C ASP A 33 -21.33 -15.79 12.82
N ILE A 34 -21.30 -15.50 11.51
CA ILE A 34 -21.94 -14.32 10.92
C ILE A 34 -23.45 -14.32 11.22
N LYS A 35 -24.11 -15.47 11.09
CA LYS A 35 -25.55 -15.61 11.33
C LYS A 35 -25.94 -15.33 12.79
N LYS A 36 -25.07 -15.65 13.75
CA LYS A 36 -25.29 -15.42 15.19
C LYS A 36 -25.16 -13.97 15.62
N LEU A 37 -24.53 -13.10 14.82
CA LEU A 37 -24.36 -11.70 15.19
C LEU A 37 -25.72 -11.00 15.34
N SER A 38 -25.86 -10.16 16.35
CA SER A 38 -27.07 -9.36 16.56
C SER A 38 -26.99 -8.07 15.76
N GLY A 39 -28.12 -7.63 15.17
CA GLY A 39 -28.19 -6.28 14.57
C GLY A 39 -28.21 -5.19 15.63
N GLN A 40 -28.74 -5.49 16.80
CA GLN A 40 -28.82 -4.56 17.92
C GLN A 40 -27.52 -4.60 18.71
N VAL A 41 -26.85 -3.45 18.77
CA VAL A 41 -25.62 -3.25 19.55
C VAL A 41 -25.87 -2.17 20.59
N THR A 42 -25.62 -2.49 21.86
CA THR A 42 -25.90 -1.59 23.00
C THR A 42 -24.64 -0.95 23.58
N HIS A 43 -23.44 -1.43 23.22
CA HIS A 43 -22.19 -0.90 23.76
C HIS A 43 -20.98 -1.14 22.84
N LYS A 44 -19.91 -0.35 22.99
CA LYS A 44 -18.77 -0.30 22.06
C LYS A 44 -18.11 -1.66 21.82
N ARG A 45 -17.99 -2.48 22.87
CA ARG A 45 -17.37 -3.81 22.80
C ARG A 45 -18.13 -4.79 21.88
N GLN A 46 -19.44 -4.63 21.76
CA GLN A 46 -20.26 -5.45 20.86
C GLN A 46 -20.01 -5.03 19.41
N ALA A 47 -20.00 -3.72 19.14
CA ALA A 47 -19.69 -3.18 17.82
C ALA A 47 -18.31 -3.65 17.34
N THR A 48 -17.27 -3.49 18.18
CA THR A 48 -15.90 -3.92 17.83
C THR A 48 -15.83 -5.43 17.58
N THR A 49 -16.50 -6.24 18.41
CA THR A 49 -16.58 -7.70 18.20
C THR A 49 -17.26 -8.03 16.87
N HIS A 50 -18.36 -7.34 16.52
CA HIS A 50 -19.08 -7.60 15.27
C HIS A 50 -18.24 -7.22 14.06
N TYR A 51 -17.60 -6.04 14.07
CA TYR A 51 -16.69 -5.64 13.00
C TYR A 51 -15.51 -6.59 12.85
N ALA A 52 -14.93 -7.08 13.96
CA ALA A 52 -13.85 -8.05 13.91
C ALA A 52 -14.29 -9.36 13.24
N VAL A 53 -15.44 -9.92 13.63
CA VAL A 53 -16.00 -11.14 13.00
C VAL A 53 -16.22 -10.94 11.50
N LEU A 54 -16.79 -9.80 11.10
CA LEU A 54 -17.05 -9.48 9.70
C LEU A 54 -15.74 -9.30 8.90
N ALA A 55 -14.76 -8.56 9.43
CA ALA A 55 -13.47 -8.35 8.78
C ALA A 55 -12.69 -9.66 8.60
N TYR A 56 -12.73 -10.56 9.59
CA TYR A 56 -12.08 -11.85 9.54
C TYR A 56 -12.76 -12.77 8.53
N ALA A 57 -14.10 -12.75 8.49
CA ALA A 57 -14.86 -13.48 7.49
C ALA A 57 -14.55 -12.99 6.06
N ALA A 58 -14.55 -11.67 5.83
CA ALA A 58 -14.17 -11.07 4.54
C ALA A 58 -12.78 -11.54 4.10
N THR A 59 -11.81 -11.54 5.02
CA THR A 59 -10.44 -12.00 4.76
C THR A 59 -10.41 -13.48 4.36
N LEU A 60 -11.11 -14.36 5.10
CA LEU A 60 -11.17 -15.79 4.78
C LEU A 60 -11.86 -16.05 3.44
N ILE A 61 -12.97 -15.37 3.16
CA ILE A 61 -13.75 -15.53 1.92
C ILE A 61 -12.92 -15.14 0.70
N CYS A 62 -12.12 -14.06 0.79
CA CYS A 62 -11.23 -13.69 -0.29
C CYS A 62 -10.05 -14.65 -0.46
N TYR A 63 -9.49 -15.14 0.64
CA TYR A 63 -8.44 -16.15 0.56
C TYR A 63 -8.95 -17.46 -0.06
N ALA A 64 -10.17 -17.89 0.30
CA ALA A 64 -10.83 -19.07 -0.26
C ALA A 64 -11.03 -18.97 -1.77
N ASP A 65 -11.47 -17.81 -2.28
CA ASP A 65 -11.61 -17.53 -3.72
C ASP A 65 -10.29 -17.71 -4.47
N VAL A 66 -9.21 -17.13 -3.95
CA VAL A 66 -7.93 -17.19 -4.66
C VAL A 66 -7.36 -18.60 -4.67
N LEU A 67 -7.45 -19.31 -3.54
CA LEU A 67 -7.04 -20.70 -3.46
C LEU A 67 -7.87 -21.57 -4.43
N GLN A 68 -9.18 -21.36 -4.49
CA GLN A 68 -10.05 -22.06 -5.43
C GLN A 68 -9.67 -21.79 -6.88
N ARG A 69 -9.37 -20.53 -7.25
CA ARG A 69 -8.94 -20.17 -8.62
C ARG A 69 -7.65 -20.88 -9.00
N ILE A 70 -6.67 -20.94 -8.09
CA ILE A 70 -5.40 -21.65 -8.31
C ILE A 70 -5.65 -23.14 -8.54
N GLU A 71 -6.42 -23.78 -7.65
CA GLU A 71 -6.67 -25.24 -7.70
C GLU A 71 -7.50 -25.65 -8.92
N ASN A 72 -8.38 -24.78 -9.40
CA ASN A 72 -9.25 -25.02 -10.54
C ASN A 72 -8.74 -24.39 -11.84
N GLN A 73 -7.44 -24.05 -11.92
CA GLN A 73 -6.80 -23.57 -13.15
C GLN A 73 -7.49 -22.32 -13.73
N GLN A 74 -8.02 -21.46 -12.87
CA GLN A 74 -8.53 -20.15 -13.26
C GLN A 74 -7.41 -19.11 -13.16
N TYR A 75 -7.59 -17.96 -13.80
CA TYR A 75 -6.65 -16.86 -13.64
C TYR A 75 -6.70 -16.31 -12.21
N PHE A 76 -5.54 -16.17 -11.61
CA PHE A 76 -5.32 -15.50 -10.34
C PHE A 76 -4.36 -14.32 -10.54
N GLU A 77 -4.35 -13.40 -9.59
CA GLU A 77 -3.57 -12.18 -9.66
C GLU A 77 -2.10 -12.46 -9.31
N ILE A 78 -1.19 -11.81 -10.05
CA ILE A 78 0.25 -11.82 -9.81
C ILE A 78 0.84 -10.41 -9.89
N LEU A 79 2.07 -10.20 -9.41
CA LEU A 79 2.74 -8.91 -9.61
C LEU A 79 2.93 -8.58 -11.10
N PHE A 80 2.71 -7.31 -11.43
CA PHE A 80 3.06 -6.76 -12.74
C PHE A 80 4.54 -6.93 -13.09
N ASP A 81 5.44 -7.01 -12.10
CA ASP A 81 6.88 -7.23 -12.30
C ASP A 81 7.25 -8.59 -12.91
N PHE A 82 6.36 -9.59 -12.82
CA PHE A 82 6.55 -10.90 -13.46
C PHE A 82 5.63 -11.10 -14.67
N TYR A 83 4.76 -10.12 -14.97
CA TYR A 83 3.86 -10.18 -16.12
C TYR A 83 4.65 -10.11 -17.43
N ASN A 84 4.31 -10.99 -18.38
CA ASN A 84 5.03 -11.15 -19.65
C ASN A 84 6.53 -11.49 -19.48
N MET A 85 6.88 -12.16 -18.38
CA MET A 85 8.15 -12.87 -18.31
C MET A 85 8.31 -13.81 -19.51
N GLU A 86 9.53 -13.92 -20.02
CA GLU A 86 9.82 -14.85 -21.11
C GLU A 86 9.66 -16.29 -20.63
N MET A 87 8.84 -17.05 -21.34
CA MET A 87 8.53 -18.45 -21.06
C MET A 87 8.96 -19.26 -22.28
N ASP A 88 9.78 -20.29 -22.07
CA ASP A 88 10.11 -21.25 -23.12
C ASP A 88 8.93 -22.20 -23.39
N GLU A 89 9.08 -23.11 -24.34
CA GLU A 89 8.01 -24.05 -24.73
C GLU A 89 7.59 -24.94 -23.55
N GLU A 90 8.53 -25.35 -22.70
CA GLU A 90 8.25 -26.17 -21.52
C GLU A 90 7.42 -25.36 -20.52
N LEU A 91 7.88 -24.19 -20.09
CA LEU A 91 7.14 -23.33 -19.17
C LEU A 91 5.78 -22.88 -19.72
N ASN A 92 5.65 -22.64 -21.02
CA ASN A 92 4.35 -22.34 -21.65
C ASN A 92 3.40 -23.53 -21.66
N ALA A 93 3.87 -24.76 -21.53
CA ALA A 93 3.00 -25.91 -21.32
C ALA A 93 2.36 -25.87 -19.93
N TRP A 94 3.09 -25.37 -18.93
CA TRP A 94 2.68 -25.38 -17.52
C TRP A 94 2.01 -24.08 -17.05
N PHE A 95 2.37 -22.93 -17.60
CA PHE A 95 1.93 -21.62 -17.12
C PHE A 95 1.37 -20.78 -18.24
N GLU A 96 0.50 -19.85 -17.88
CA GLU A 96 -0.07 -18.92 -18.85
C GLU A 96 -0.31 -17.56 -18.23
N PHE A 97 0.20 -16.51 -18.88
CA PHE A 97 -0.15 -15.14 -18.53
C PHE A 97 -1.50 -14.75 -19.14
N GLY A 98 -2.29 -14.02 -18.36
CA GLY A 98 -3.59 -13.53 -18.80
C GLY A 98 -3.47 -12.43 -19.85
N LYS A 99 -4.55 -12.24 -20.61
CA LYS A 99 -4.71 -11.08 -21.50
C LYS A 99 -4.78 -9.77 -20.71
N ILE A 100 -5.25 -9.85 -19.47
CA ILE A 100 -5.26 -8.75 -18.52
C ILE A 100 -3.89 -8.72 -17.83
N PRO A 101 -3.17 -7.60 -17.85
CA PRO A 101 -1.93 -7.43 -17.12
C PRO A 101 -2.04 -7.79 -15.64
N GLY A 102 -1.04 -8.51 -15.11
CA GLY A 102 -1.01 -8.92 -13.70
C GLY A 102 -1.85 -10.17 -13.39
N GLN A 103 -2.18 -10.99 -14.38
CA GLN A 103 -2.86 -12.28 -14.17
C GLN A 103 -2.03 -13.45 -14.67
N MET A 104 -2.12 -14.58 -13.97
CA MET A 104 -1.51 -15.86 -14.35
C MET A 104 -2.47 -17.03 -14.09
N ARG A 105 -2.30 -18.11 -14.85
CA ARG A 105 -3.02 -19.38 -14.69
C ARG A 105 -2.01 -20.53 -14.65
N LEU A 106 -2.30 -21.51 -13.78
CA LEU A 106 -1.71 -22.84 -13.85
C LEU A 106 -2.48 -23.66 -14.89
N LYS A 107 -1.80 -24.19 -15.92
CA LYS A 107 -2.44 -24.98 -16.99
C LYS A 107 -2.73 -26.42 -16.58
N HIS A 108 -2.13 -26.88 -15.48
CA HIS A 108 -2.27 -28.22 -14.95
C HIS A 108 -2.80 -28.17 -13.51
N PRO A 109 -3.35 -29.27 -12.97
CA PRO A 109 -3.68 -29.36 -11.56
C PRO A 109 -2.44 -29.14 -10.69
N LEU A 110 -2.60 -28.44 -9.56
CA LEU A 110 -1.48 -28.10 -8.67
C LEU A 110 -0.62 -29.31 -8.26
N HIS A 111 -1.24 -30.48 -8.05
CA HIS A 111 -0.55 -31.70 -7.65
C HIS A 111 0.30 -32.33 -8.76
N GLU A 112 0.14 -31.91 -10.03
CA GLU A 112 0.98 -32.36 -11.15
C GLU A 112 2.30 -31.57 -11.26
N TYR A 113 2.41 -30.40 -10.61
CA TYR A 113 3.62 -29.59 -10.69
C TYR A 113 4.75 -30.21 -9.88
N THR A 114 5.81 -30.60 -10.58
CA THR A 114 7.00 -31.16 -9.96
C THR A 114 7.96 -30.08 -9.48
N PHE A 115 8.88 -30.45 -8.59
CA PHE A 115 9.98 -29.59 -8.18
C PHE A 115 10.77 -29.03 -9.38
N ALA A 116 10.99 -29.85 -10.41
CA ALA A 116 11.74 -29.44 -11.59
C ALA A 116 11.07 -28.28 -12.35
N ILE A 117 9.74 -28.33 -12.52
CA ILE A 117 8.98 -27.26 -13.19
C ILE A 117 8.99 -25.98 -12.37
N TRP A 118 8.84 -26.07 -11.04
CA TRP A 118 8.95 -24.90 -10.17
C TRP A 118 10.35 -24.27 -10.22
N GLU A 119 11.41 -25.09 -10.26
CA GLU A 119 12.78 -24.62 -10.36
C GLU A 119 13.06 -23.91 -11.70
N GLN A 120 12.53 -24.46 -12.80
CA GLN A 120 12.60 -23.81 -14.11
C GLN A 120 11.87 -22.46 -14.10
N PHE A 121 10.66 -22.41 -13.53
CA PHE A 121 9.90 -21.17 -13.42
C PHE A 121 10.66 -20.12 -12.60
N ARG A 122 11.24 -20.51 -11.46
CA ARG A 122 12.10 -19.64 -10.64
C ARG A 122 13.31 -19.12 -11.41
N THR A 123 13.94 -19.98 -12.19
CA THR A 123 15.08 -19.60 -13.04
C THR A 123 14.66 -18.55 -14.09
N ALA A 124 13.49 -18.72 -14.71
CA ALA A 124 12.93 -17.73 -15.62
C ALA A 124 12.66 -16.40 -14.91
N GLN A 125 12.12 -16.43 -13.68
CA GLN A 125 11.90 -15.22 -12.88
C GLN A 125 13.21 -14.47 -12.61
N LYS A 126 14.27 -15.18 -12.19
CA LYS A 126 15.60 -14.57 -11.97
C LYS A 126 16.12 -13.88 -13.22
N ARG A 127 16.09 -14.57 -14.36
CA ARG A 127 16.51 -14.01 -15.66
C ARG A 127 15.68 -12.79 -16.06
N HIS A 128 14.36 -12.82 -15.85
CA HIS A 128 13.50 -11.68 -16.14
C HIS A 128 13.83 -10.46 -15.28
N LEU A 129 14.07 -10.67 -13.98
CA LEU A 129 14.48 -9.60 -13.06
C LEU A 129 15.85 -9.02 -13.42
N GLU A 130 16.80 -9.85 -13.86
CA GLU A 130 18.10 -9.38 -14.35
C GLU A 130 17.93 -8.51 -15.60
N LYS A 131 17.14 -8.99 -16.57
CA LYS A 131 16.82 -8.28 -17.81
C LYS A 131 16.14 -6.93 -17.55
N THR A 132 15.29 -6.85 -16.53
CA THR A 132 14.56 -5.62 -16.16
C THR A 132 15.28 -4.77 -15.12
N ASN A 133 16.51 -5.14 -14.72
CA ASN A 133 17.30 -4.48 -13.68
C ASN A 133 16.58 -4.39 -12.32
N LYS A 134 15.77 -5.40 -11.99
CA LYS A 134 15.00 -5.52 -10.74
C LYS A 134 15.49 -6.62 -9.80
N SER A 135 16.60 -7.30 -10.11
CA SER A 135 17.16 -8.35 -9.23
C SER A 135 17.51 -7.88 -7.83
N HIS A 136 17.80 -6.59 -7.65
CA HIS A 136 18.05 -6.00 -6.33
C HIS A 136 16.78 -5.80 -5.51
N LEU A 137 15.61 -5.83 -6.15
CA LEU A 137 14.33 -5.63 -5.49
C LEU A 137 13.78 -6.94 -4.93
N PHE A 138 14.13 -8.10 -5.48
CA PHE A 138 13.58 -9.41 -5.10
C PHE A 138 14.68 -10.35 -4.60
N ASN A 139 14.34 -11.30 -3.73
CA ASN A 139 15.27 -12.30 -3.20
C ASN A 139 14.70 -13.70 -3.40
N LEU A 140 14.74 -14.17 -4.65
CA LEU A 140 14.18 -15.45 -5.07
C LEU A 140 14.91 -16.64 -4.44
N ASP A 141 16.08 -16.44 -3.84
CA ASP A 141 16.83 -17.48 -3.13
C ASP A 141 16.26 -17.79 -1.74
N GLN A 142 15.46 -16.88 -1.17
CA GLN A 142 14.75 -17.15 0.09
C GLN A 142 13.53 -18.07 -0.10
N LEU A 143 13.06 -18.24 -1.34
CA LEU A 143 12.03 -19.22 -1.67
C LEU A 143 12.68 -20.59 -1.87
N ASP A 144 12.83 -21.33 -0.78
CA ASP A 144 13.22 -22.74 -0.85
C ASP A 144 12.03 -23.58 -1.33
N ILE A 145 12.05 -23.94 -2.62
CA ILE A 145 11.03 -24.80 -3.24
C ILE A 145 11.02 -26.20 -2.60
N SER A 146 12.16 -26.66 -2.07
CA SER A 146 12.26 -27.97 -1.42
C SER A 146 11.68 -27.93 0.00
N HIS A 147 11.82 -26.79 0.68
CA HIS A 147 11.39 -26.59 2.07
C HIS A 147 10.67 -25.25 2.21
N PRO A 148 9.45 -25.14 1.67
CA PRO A 148 8.72 -23.88 1.70
C PRO A 148 8.45 -23.43 3.15
N PRO A 149 8.50 -22.11 3.45
CA PRO A 149 8.23 -21.62 4.80
C PRO A 149 6.88 -22.10 5.35
N ALA A 150 6.86 -22.54 6.61
CA ALA A 150 5.63 -23.04 7.24
C ALA A 150 4.50 -21.99 7.29
N ASN A 151 4.85 -20.70 7.33
CA ASN A 151 3.91 -19.58 7.33
C ASN A 151 3.50 -19.10 5.92
N GLN A 152 3.93 -19.79 4.87
CA GLN A 152 3.56 -19.42 3.51
C GLN A 152 2.08 -19.71 3.25
N LEU A 153 1.35 -18.69 2.82
CA LEU A 153 -0.08 -18.81 2.55
C LEU A 153 -0.42 -19.27 1.15
N TYR A 154 0.44 -19.15 0.13
CA TYR A 154 0.07 -19.67 -1.20
C TYR A 154 0.73 -21.00 -1.44
N PRO A 155 0.03 -21.91 -2.13
CA PRO A 155 0.62 -23.18 -2.50
C PRO A 155 1.74 -23.04 -3.56
N ILE A 156 1.97 -21.83 -4.10
CA ILE A 156 2.92 -21.57 -5.17
C ILE A 156 4.10 -20.73 -4.66
N GLN A 157 5.33 -21.10 -5.05
CA GLN A 157 6.58 -20.40 -4.74
C GLN A 157 6.86 -19.23 -5.69
N ILE A 158 5.98 -18.23 -5.73
CA ILE A 158 6.21 -17.02 -6.53
C ILE A 158 6.48 -15.88 -5.56
N GLN A 159 7.68 -15.30 -5.62
CA GLN A 159 7.95 -14.13 -4.81
C GLN A 159 7.17 -12.99 -5.41
N MET A 160 6.20 -12.49 -4.67
CA MET A 160 5.29 -11.47 -5.18
C MET A 160 5.54 -10.12 -4.47
N GLY A 161 6.58 -9.98 -3.66
CA GLY A 161 7.01 -8.69 -3.10
C GLY A 161 8.53 -8.61 -3.02
N GLY A 162 9.10 -7.44 -2.74
CA GLY A 162 10.56 -7.29 -2.84
C GLY A 162 11.40 -8.14 -1.86
N LYS A 163 10.90 -8.39 -0.65
CA LYS A 163 11.52 -9.34 0.29
C LYS A 163 10.41 -10.17 0.92
N LEU A 164 10.74 -11.37 1.40
CA LEU A 164 9.76 -12.21 2.08
C LEU A 164 9.29 -11.58 3.38
N ASN A 165 10.20 -10.90 4.07
CA ASN A 165 9.88 -10.09 5.23
C ASN A 165 10.07 -8.63 4.84
N ASN A 166 8.97 -7.90 4.83
CA ASN A 166 8.96 -6.48 4.52
C ASN A 166 8.18 -5.74 5.60
N GLU A 167 8.50 -4.47 5.74
CA GLU A 167 7.74 -3.55 6.56
C GLU A 167 7.14 -2.49 5.65
N ALA A 168 5.90 -2.08 5.95
CA ALA A 168 5.32 -0.85 5.39
C ALA A 168 5.00 0.11 6.51
N VAL A 169 4.99 1.39 6.17
CA VAL A 169 4.39 2.42 7.01
C VAL A 169 3.06 2.80 6.38
N ASP A 170 2.00 2.83 7.17
CA ASP A 170 0.66 3.21 6.71
C ASP A 170 0.14 4.35 7.58
N ARG A 171 -0.73 5.20 7.02
CA ARG A 171 -1.44 6.24 7.79
C ARG A 171 -2.93 6.08 7.59
N ILE A 172 -3.67 6.05 8.68
CA ILE A 172 -5.13 6.02 8.66
C ILE A 172 -5.72 7.11 9.52
N ASN A 173 -6.81 7.67 9.03
CA ASN A 173 -7.66 8.56 9.80
C ASN A 173 -9.14 8.23 9.58
N VAL A 174 -9.93 8.40 10.63
CA VAL A 174 -11.38 8.24 10.62
C VAL A 174 -12.01 9.57 11.04
N ASN A 175 -12.89 10.11 10.21
CA ASN A 175 -13.63 11.32 10.59
C ASN A 175 -14.75 11.00 11.60
N ALA A 176 -15.41 12.04 12.12
CA ALA A 176 -16.48 11.90 13.11
C ALA A 176 -17.68 11.05 12.63
N GLN A 177 -17.86 10.90 11.31
CA GLN A 177 -18.90 10.08 10.68
C GLN A 177 -18.45 8.62 10.46
N GLY A 178 -17.29 8.22 10.97
CA GLY A 178 -16.74 6.88 10.74
C GLY A 178 -16.13 6.72 9.35
N GLN A 179 -16.04 7.75 8.53
CA GLN A 179 -15.53 7.59 7.18
C GLN A 179 -14.01 7.56 7.18
N ILE A 180 -13.49 6.55 6.51
CA ILE A 180 -12.10 6.36 6.19
C ILE A 180 -11.95 6.74 4.72
N ARG A 181 -10.90 7.48 4.35
CA ARG A 181 -10.67 7.72 2.92
C ARG A 181 -9.95 6.51 2.29
N PHE A 182 -10.27 6.24 1.04
CA PHE A 182 -9.70 5.19 0.20
C PHE A 182 -9.38 5.77 -1.18
N ALA A 183 -8.25 5.42 -1.79
CA ALA A 183 -7.93 5.79 -3.17
C ALA A 183 -8.57 4.80 -4.15
N LYS A 184 -9.36 5.28 -5.13
CA LYS A 184 -10.09 4.41 -6.08
C LYS A 184 -9.20 3.51 -6.96
N HIS A 185 -7.95 3.87 -7.21
CA HIS A 185 -7.09 3.11 -8.13
C HIS A 185 -6.67 1.76 -7.53
N HIS A 186 -6.70 0.71 -8.37
CA HIS A 186 -6.20 -0.64 -8.06
C HIS A 186 -6.80 -1.34 -6.81
N GLY A 187 -8.10 -1.19 -6.57
CA GLY A 187 -8.81 -1.97 -5.53
C GLY A 187 -8.72 -1.36 -4.13
N PHE A 188 -8.98 -0.04 -4.03
CA PHE A 188 -9.18 0.71 -2.79
C PHE A 188 -8.04 0.58 -1.77
N TYR A 189 -7.00 1.41 -1.99
CA TYR A 189 -5.92 1.62 -1.04
C TYR A 189 -6.35 2.53 0.10
N LEU A 190 -6.02 2.20 1.35
CA LEU A 190 -6.33 3.06 2.48
C LEU A 190 -5.25 4.14 2.63
N LEU A 191 -5.37 5.15 1.76
CA LEU A 191 -4.85 6.52 1.84
C LEU A 191 -3.32 6.78 1.88
N PRO A 192 -2.89 8.06 1.74
CA PRO A 192 -1.68 8.49 1.07
C PRO A 192 -0.55 8.79 2.06
N GLY A 193 0.68 8.50 1.67
CA GLY A 193 1.85 8.58 2.53
C GLY A 193 2.18 7.26 3.21
N GLY A 194 2.14 6.16 2.42
CA GLY A 194 2.50 4.83 2.89
C GLY A 194 3.61 4.20 2.05
N GLY A 195 4.60 3.64 2.74
CA GLY A 195 5.93 3.42 2.18
C GLY A 195 6.48 2.08 2.53
N MET A 196 7.04 1.38 1.54
CA MET A 196 7.83 0.18 1.82
C MET A 196 9.13 0.61 2.48
N ILE A 197 9.40 0.09 3.67
CA ILE A 197 10.68 0.28 4.35
C ILE A 197 11.47 -1.02 4.35
N GLU A 198 12.78 -0.92 4.14
CA GLU A 198 13.64 -2.10 4.30
C GLU A 198 13.79 -2.42 5.79
N LEU A 199 13.51 -3.70 6.15
CA LEU A 199 13.69 -4.25 7.49
C LEU A 199 14.94 -3.69 8.16
N SER A 200 14.74 -2.87 9.19
CA SER A 200 15.88 -2.37 9.95
C SER A 200 15.48 -1.85 11.33
N ASN A 201 15.66 -2.73 12.32
CA ASN A 201 15.84 -2.48 13.75
C ASN A 201 14.77 -1.61 14.45
N ALA A 202 14.12 -2.16 15.49
CA ALA A 202 13.02 -1.56 16.26
C ALA A 202 13.31 -0.21 16.96
N ALA A 203 14.48 0.40 16.76
CA ALA A 203 14.87 1.72 17.28
C ALA A 203 14.35 2.90 16.43
N LYS A 204 13.32 2.72 15.59
CA LYS A 204 13.02 3.57 14.41
C LYS A 204 11.64 4.23 14.33
N MET A 205 10.85 4.29 15.40
CA MET A 205 9.53 4.95 15.34
C MET A 205 9.60 6.38 14.77
N ASP A 206 10.57 7.19 15.22
CA ASP A 206 10.81 8.54 14.69
C ASP A 206 11.20 8.53 13.20
N ALA A 207 11.86 7.48 12.71
CA ALA A 207 12.20 7.32 11.29
C ALA A 207 10.99 6.88 10.45
N TRP A 208 10.08 6.08 11.00
CA TRP A 208 8.81 5.71 10.36
C TRP A 208 7.86 6.91 10.28
N GLU A 209 7.72 7.68 11.37
CA GLU A 209 6.96 8.94 11.39
C GLU A 209 7.49 9.92 10.34
N ARG A 210 8.81 10.08 10.28
CA ARG A 210 9.46 10.91 9.27
C ARG A 210 9.16 10.41 7.85
N LYS A 211 9.30 9.11 7.59
CA LYS A 211 9.04 8.51 6.27
C LYS A 211 7.60 8.71 5.82
N MET A 212 6.64 8.52 6.74
CA MET A 212 5.22 8.78 6.47
C MET A 212 4.97 10.25 6.15
N LEU A 213 5.58 11.18 6.88
CA LEU A 213 5.45 12.61 6.60
C LEU A 213 6.07 12.99 5.25
N GLU A 214 7.25 12.45 4.92
CA GLU A 214 7.90 12.63 3.62
C GLU A 214 6.94 12.20 2.50
N GLU A 215 6.42 10.97 2.54
CA GLU A 215 5.52 10.47 1.50
C GLU A 215 4.18 11.20 1.47
N HIS A 216 3.66 11.64 2.61
CA HIS A 216 2.46 12.48 2.63
C HIS A 216 2.69 13.81 1.90
N LEU A 217 3.83 14.45 2.11
CA LEU A 217 4.17 15.71 1.45
C LEU A 217 4.43 15.48 -0.04
N GLU A 218 5.04 14.36 -0.40
CA GLU A 218 5.23 13.96 -1.79
C GLU A 218 3.88 13.77 -2.48
N GLU A 219 2.96 13.00 -1.88
CA GLU A 219 1.70 12.54 -2.48
C GLU A 219 0.55 13.56 -2.45
N GLU A 220 0.37 14.29 -1.34
CA GLU A 220 -0.82 15.13 -1.10
C GLU A 220 -0.54 16.63 -1.18
N HIS A 221 0.74 17.02 -1.21
CA HIS A 221 1.16 18.41 -1.27
C HIS A 221 2.09 18.65 -2.46
N ALA A 222 1.72 18.19 -3.66
CA ALA A 222 2.59 18.24 -4.83
C ALA A 222 3.05 19.66 -5.21
N ASN A 223 2.37 20.71 -4.77
CA ASN A 223 2.78 22.10 -4.94
C ASN A 223 3.34 22.77 -3.67
N LEU A 224 4.08 22.00 -2.87
CA LEU A 224 4.74 22.48 -1.66
C LEU A 224 5.63 23.70 -1.93
N HIS A 225 6.30 23.77 -3.08
CA HIS A 225 7.11 24.93 -3.50
C HIS A 225 6.34 26.27 -3.50
N ILE A 226 5.02 26.23 -3.71
CA ILE A 226 4.13 27.41 -3.61
C ILE A 226 3.62 27.56 -2.17
N LYS A 227 3.04 26.48 -1.61
CA LYS A 227 2.39 26.48 -0.29
C LYS A 227 3.36 26.87 0.85
N ALA A 228 4.64 26.52 0.70
CA ALA A 228 5.71 26.75 1.67
C ALA A 228 6.77 27.77 1.20
N ALA A 229 6.49 28.59 0.18
CA ALA A 229 7.44 29.56 -0.38
C ALA A 229 8.17 30.40 0.69
N GLU A 230 7.41 31.02 1.60
CA GLU A 230 7.97 31.82 2.71
C GLU A 230 8.90 31.01 3.62
N LEU A 231 8.67 29.71 3.77
CA LEU A 231 9.48 28.84 4.64
C LEU A 231 10.80 28.46 3.98
N TYR A 232 10.82 28.25 2.66
CA TYR A 232 12.07 28.01 1.94
C TYR A 232 13.00 29.23 1.97
N ASP A 233 12.43 30.43 1.89
CA ASP A 233 13.17 31.69 1.91
C ASP A 233 13.77 32.03 3.29
N GLN A 234 13.33 31.34 4.35
CA GLN A 234 13.91 31.45 5.68
C GLN A 234 15.15 30.57 5.89
N LEU A 235 15.42 29.61 4.99
CA LEU A 235 16.59 28.75 5.08
C LEU A 235 17.86 29.53 4.74
N THR A 236 19.01 29.08 5.27
CA THR A 236 20.30 29.63 4.82
C THR A 236 20.58 29.18 3.38
N ALA A 237 21.32 29.99 2.62
CA ALA A 237 21.68 29.62 1.25
C ALA A 237 22.47 28.31 1.19
N ASP A 238 23.37 28.09 2.14
CA ASP A 238 24.18 26.86 2.22
C ASP A 238 23.32 25.63 2.48
N ASP A 239 22.39 25.71 3.44
CA ASP A 239 21.49 24.61 3.77
C ASP A 239 20.56 24.26 2.60
N PHE A 240 19.96 25.28 1.98
CA PHE A 240 19.07 25.09 0.84
C PHE A 240 19.80 24.52 -0.39
N ASN A 241 20.98 25.05 -0.72
CA ASN A 241 21.78 24.58 -1.86
C ASN A 241 22.28 23.15 -1.62
N SER A 242 22.68 22.82 -0.39
CA SER A 242 23.09 21.47 0.00
C SER A 242 21.92 20.47 -0.14
N ALA A 243 20.73 20.84 0.31
CA ALA A 243 19.52 20.03 0.17
C ALA A 243 19.14 19.78 -1.30
N LEU A 244 19.17 20.82 -2.15
CA LEU A 244 18.93 20.65 -3.59
C LEU A 244 20.01 19.80 -4.26
N THR A 245 21.28 19.98 -3.88
CA THR A 245 22.38 19.16 -4.40
C THR A 245 22.16 17.68 -4.05
N LYS A 246 21.72 17.39 -2.83
CA LYS A 246 21.34 16.03 -2.41
C LYS A 246 20.22 15.47 -3.28
N ALA A 247 19.14 16.23 -3.49
CA ALA A 247 18.02 15.81 -4.33
C ALA A 247 18.46 15.53 -5.79
N LEU A 248 19.26 16.44 -6.37
CA LEU A 248 19.74 16.39 -7.74
C LEU A 248 20.94 15.43 -7.96
N SER A 249 21.41 14.79 -6.89
CA SER A 249 22.41 13.70 -6.95
C SER A 249 21.78 12.31 -6.79
N SER A 250 20.46 12.23 -6.63
CA SER A 250 19.70 10.98 -6.48
C SER A 250 19.79 10.06 -7.69
N LYS A 251 19.44 8.77 -7.52
CA LYS A 251 19.35 7.81 -8.62
C LYS A 251 18.35 8.28 -9.69
N GLN A 252 17.25 8.91 -9.27
CA GLN A 252 16.24 9.52 -10.10
C GLN A 252 16.82 10.63 -10.97
N ALA A 253 17.61 11.54 -10.38
CA ALA A 253 18.30 12.58 -11.15
C ALA A 253 19.32 11.97 -12.13
N GLN A 254 20.05 10.93 -11.71
CA GLN A 254 21.07 10.29 -12.54
C GLN A 254 20.51 9.59 -13.78
N SER A 255 19.26 9.12 -13.74
CA SER A 255 18.60 8.47 -14.88
C SER A 255 18.12 9.44 -15.96
N LEU A 256 18.11 10.75 -15.68
CA LEU A 256 17.65 11.78 -16.62
C LEU A 256 18.68 12.09 -17.72
N PRO A 257 18.23 12.67 -18.86
CA PRO A 257 19.12 13.14 -19.91
C PRO A 257 20.20 14.09 -19.38
N ALA A 258 21.42 13.98 -19.91
CA ALA A 258 22.57 14.76 -19.44
C ALA A 258 22.36 16.27 -19.50
N GLU A 259 21.63 16.75 -20.51
CA GLU A 259 21.27 18.16 -20.67
C GLU A 259 20.40 18.66 -19.53
N LEU A 260 19.30 17.96 -19.22
CA LEU A 260 18.42 18.31 -18.10
C LEU A 260 19.15 18.25 -16.76
N ARG A 261 19.99 17.22 -16.54
CA ARG A 261 20.80 17.12 -15.31
C ARG A 261 21.72 18.32 -15.14
N ARG A 262 22.40 18.75 -16.21
CA ARG A 262 23.29 19.92 -16.19
C ARG A 262 22.50 21.19 -15.88
N TRP A 263 21.37 21.39 -16.56
CA TRP A 263 20.50 22.53 -16.34
C TRP A 263 20.04 22.61 -14.87
N LEU A 264 19.59 21.48 -14.30
CA LEU A 264 19.15 21.42 -12.89
C LEU A 264 20.27 21.78 -11.93
N GLN A 265 21.50 21.29 -12.17
CA GLN A 265 22.67 21.60 -11.35
C GLN A 265 23.07 23.08 -11.41
N GLU A 266 23.06 23.67 -12.61
CA GLU A 266 23.34 25.10 -12.79
C GLU A 266 22.35 25.99 -12.04
N HIS A 267 21.09 25.54 -11.92
CA HIS A 267 20.02 26.30 -11.27
C HIS A 267 20.05 26.25 -9.73
N ILE A 268 20.90 25.43 -9.12
CA ILE A 268 21.10 25.40 -7.66
C ILE A 268 21.71 26.72 -7.15
N LEU A 269 22.68 27.27 -7.88
CA LEU A 269 23.51 28.39 -7.40
C LEU A 269 23.12 29.75 -7.98
N ILE A 270 21.98 29.82 -8.68
CA ILE A 270 21.48 31.09 -9.23
C ILE A 270 21.15 32.06 -8.08
N ALA A 271 21.41 33.35 -8.29
CA ALA A 271 21.03 34.40 -7.36
C ALA A 271 19.50 34.62 -7.36
N GLY A 272 18.90 34.75 -6.18
CA GLY A 272 17.47 34.99 -6.01
C GLY A 272 16.93 34.37 -4.71
N THR A 273 15.64 34.54 -4.47
CA THR A 273 14.96 33.86 -3.34
C THR A 273 14.89 32.36 -3.60
N HIS A 274 14.89 31.56 -2.53
CA HIS A 274 14.88 30.11 -2.60
C HIS A 274 13.59 29.59 -3.25
N SER A 275 12.45 30.19 -2.90
CA SER A 275 11.14 29.92 -3.47
C SER A 275 11.11 30.08 -4.99
N VAL A 276 11.65 31.17 -5.53
CA VAL A 276 11.70 31.42 -6.99
C VAL A 276 12.60 30.42 -7.71
N ARG A 277 13.73 30.04 -7.10
CA ARG A 277 14.64 29.02 -7.65
C ARG A 277 13.95 27.66 -7.70
N LEU A 278 13.29 27.27 -6.61
CA LEU A 278 12.54 26.02 -6.54
C LEU A 278 11.39 25.99 -7.55
N GLN A 279 10.65 27.10 -7.69
CA GLN A 279 9.58 27.21 -8.69
C GLN A 279 10.09 27.02 -10.11
N LYS A 280 11.25 27.60 -10.47
CA LYS A 280 11.85 27.39 -11.80
C LYS A 280 12.25 25.94 -12.04
N ILE A 281 12.85 25.30 -11.03
CA ILE A 281 13.23 23.89 -11.09
C ILE A 281 11.99 23.00 -11.28
N VAL A 282 10.95 23.22 -10.47
CA VAL A 282 9.70 22.44 -10.56
C VAL A 282 9.00 22.66 -11.90
N ALA A 283 8.89 23.90 -12.38
CA ALA A 283 8.28 24.21 -13.67
C ALA A 283 9.00 23.53 -14.85
N GLU A 284 10.33 23.42 -14.78
CA GLU A 284 11.09 22.73 -15.82
C GLU A 284 10.87 21.21 -15.76
N LEU A 285 10.81 20.62 -14.57
CA LEU A 285 10.45 19.22 -14.40
C LEU A 285 9.02 18.95 -14.90
N ASP A 286 8.07 19.82 -14.59
CA ASP A 286 6.68 19.74 -15.06
C ASP A 286 6.59 19.79 -16.58
N ARG A 287 7.33 20.69 -17.24
CA ARG A 287 7.43 20.75 -18.70
C ARG A 287 7.92 19.44 -19.31
N HIS A 288 8.89 18.79 -18.67
CA HIS A 288 9.39 17.48 -19.12
C HIS A 288 8.40 16.34 -18.86
N ILE A 289 7.65 16.39 -17.75
CA ILE A 289 6.59 15.41 -17.42
C ILE A 289 5.44 15.52 -18.42
N GLU A 290 4.99 16.73 -18.75
CA GLU A 290 3.90 16.98 -19.71
C GLU A 290 4.26 16.59 -21.14
N ALA A 291 5.52 16.81 -21.54
CA ALA A 291 6.01 16.45 -22.87
C ALA A 291 6.22 14.94 -23.07
N HIS A 292 6.12 14.12 -22.02
CA HIS A 292 6.30 12.68 -22.13
C HIS A 292 5.04 11.99 -22.70
N PRO A 293 5.14 11.26 -23.83
CA PRO A 293 4.02 10.51 -24.37
C PRO A 293 3.61 9.37 -23.43
N LYS A 294 2.31 9.27 -23.12
CA LYS A 294 1.76 8.25 -22.19
C LYS A 294 1.81 6.81 -22.73
N GLU A 295 2.21 6.62 -23.99
CA GLU A 295 2.21 5.33 -24.69
C GLU A 295 3.61 4.99 -25.25
N ARG A 296 4.28 4.00 -24.63
CA ARG A 296 5.34 3.07 -25.15
C ARG A 296 6.68 3.03 -24.35
N GLN A 297 7.35 1.87 -24.51
CA GLN A 297 8.67 1.39 -24.05
C GLN A 297 9.04 1.53 -22.54
N VAL A 298 9.53 0.42 -21.95
CA VAL A 298 9.96 0.31 -20.54
C VAL A 298 10.98 1.39 -20.13
N ARG A 299 11.89 1.77 -21.04
CA ARG A 299 12.91 2.80 -20.78
C ARG A 299 12.31 4.20 -20.64
N GLU A 300 11.27 4.50 -21.41
CA GLU A 300 10.57 5.78 -21.37
C GLU A 300 9.68 5.87 -20.12
N GLN A 301 9.07 4.76 -19.70
CA GLN A 301 8.35 4.65 -18.41
C GLN A 301 9.25 4.87 -17.19
N ASN A 302 10.47 4.32 -17.18
CA ASN A 302 11.43 4.53 -16.10
C ASN A 302 11.89 5.98 -15.99
N THR A 303 12.05 6.66 -17.13
CA THR A 303 12.42 8.09 -17.17
C THR A 303 11.27 8.95 -16.66
N PHE A 304 10.05 8.69 -17.11
CA PHE A 304 8.85 9.36 -16.64
C PHE A 304 8.65 9.22 -15.13
N ARG A 305 8.77 7.99 -14.59
CA ARG A 305 8.73 7.73 -13.15
C ARG A 305 9.83 8.50 -12.40
N SER A 306 11.06 8.49 -12.92
CA SER A 306 12.18 9.22 -12.32
C SER A 306 11.94 10.73 -12.27
N LEU A 307 11.28 11.30 -13.30
CA LEU A 307 10.90 12.72 -13.31
C LEU A 307 9.86 13.04 -12.23
N ILE A 308 8.82 12.21 -12.10
CA ILE A 308 7.79 12.38 -11.06
C ILE A 308 8.40 12.31 -9.66
N GLU A 309 9.21 11.27 -9.40
CA GLU A 309 9.88 11.09 -8.11
C GLU A 309 10.85 12.26 -7.84
N LEU A 310 11.66 12.68 -8.81
CA LEU A 310 12.58 13.81 -8.63
C LEU A 310 11.84 15.12 -8.34
N ARG A 311 10.74 15.38 -9.04
CA ARG A 311 9.89 16.57 -8.84
C ARG A 311 9.35 16.65 -7.40
N ALA A 312 9.03 15.51 -6.79
CA ALA A 312 8.64 15.46 -5.38
C ALA A 312 9.87 15.70 -4.46
N MET A 313 10.98 15.00 -4.70
CA MET A 313 12.21 15.11 -3.91
C MET A 313 12.77 16.52 -3.81
N VAL A 314 12.80 17.28 -4.92
CA VAL A 314 13.37 18.65 -4.94
C VAL A 314 12.57 19.62 -4.07
N GLN A 315 11.31 19.33 -3.77
CA GLN A 315 10.46 20.15 -2.89
C GLN A 315 10.52 19.67 -1.45
N VAL A 316 10.46 18.36 -1.22
CA VAL A 316 10.39 17.78 0.12
C VAL A 316 11.74 17.85 0.85
N ILE A 317 12.86 17.51 0.19
CA ILE A 317 14.18 17.48 0.84
C ILE A 317 14.58 18.85 1.42
N PRO A 318 14.40 19.99 0.72
CA PRO A 318 14.63 21.29 1.34
C PRO A 318 13.59 21.63 2.41
N PHE A 319 12.35 21.16 2.28
CA PHE A 319 11.29 21.41 3.26
C PHE A 319 11.57 20.72 4.60
N GLU A 320 12.25 19.57 4.60
CA GLU A 320 12.69 18.86 5.81
C GLU A 320 13.51 19.75 6.76
N LEU A 321 14.14 20.80 6.24
CA LEU A 321 14.96 21.74 7.01
C LEU A 321 14.14 22.88 7.64
N THR A 322 12.87 23.00 7.28
CA THR A 322 12.00 24.09 7.77
C THR A 322 11.51 23.82 9.20
N PRO A 323 11.19 24.88 9.98
CA PRO A 323 10.56 24.72 11.28
C PRO A 323 9.23 23.96 11.22
N LEU A 324 8.44 24.14 10.15
CA LEU A 324 7.15 23.49 9.99
C LEU A 324 7.27 21.97 9.84
N PHE A 325 8.31 21.46 9.19
CA PHE A 325 8.55 20.01 9.14
C PHE A 325 8.81 19.42 10.53
N ARG A 326 9.61 20.12 11.35
CA ARG A 326 9.83 19.73 12.75
C ARG A 326 8.55 19.78 13.58
N GLU A 327 7.72 20.81 13.39
CA GLU A 327 6.40 20.91 14.02
C GLU A 327 5.49 19.76 13.60
N ALA A 328 5.50 19.37 12.32
CA ALA A 328 4.71 18.27 11.80
C ALA A 328 5.15 16.92 12.40
N CYS A 329 6.45 16.64 12.49
CA CYS A 329 6.94 15.44 13.20
C CYS A 329 6.50 15.44 14.67
N ALA A 330 6.64 16.56 15.38
CA ALA A 330 6.20 16.66 16.78
C ALA A 330 4.68 16.50 16.92
N TYR A 331 3.90 17.01 15.96
CA TYR A 331 2.46 16.83 15.90
C TYR A 331 2.09 15.35 15.72
N LEU A 332 2.75 14.66 14.80
CA LEU A 332 2.52 13.23 14.55
C LEU A 332 2.82 12.39 15.78
N LYS A 333 3.99 12.60 16.39
CA LYS A 333 4.39 11.91 17.62
C LYS A 333 3.41 12.08 18.77
N LYS A 334 2.71 13.22 18.82
CA LYS A 334 1.71 13.52 19.84
C LYS A 334 0.31 13.02 19.50
N ASN A 335 -0.06 12.97 18.22
CA ASN A 335 -1.43 12.77 17.75
C ASN A 335 -1.59 11.52 16.88
N THR A 336 -0.70 10.54 17.03
CA THR A 336 -0.81 9.24 16.38
C THR A 336 -0.59 8.11 17.38
N LEU A 337 -1.25 6.98 17.13
CA LEU A 337 -0.93 5.70 17.73
C LEU A 337 -0.35 4.81 16.63
N CYS A 338 0.89 4.36 16.81
CA CYS A 338 1.49 3.37 15.93
C CYS A 338 1.10 1.96 16.40
N VAL A 339 0.47 1.19 15.52
CA VAL A 339 0.13 -0.22 15.74
C VAL A 339 0.78 -1.07 14.66
N ASP A 340 1.25 -2.25 15.05
CA ASP A 340 1.77 -3.21 14.09
C ASP A 340 0.62 -4.09 13.62
N ILE A 341 0.42 -4.17 12.31
CA ILE A 341 -0.60 -5.01 11.70
C ILE A 341 0.13 -6.10 10.93
N GLN A 342 -0.09 -7.35 11.33
CA GLN A 342 0.42 -8.46 10.55
C GLN A 342 -0.41 -8.59 9.28
N GLN A 343 0.19 -8.21 8.17
CA GLN A 343 -0.43 -8.31 6.87
C GLN A 343 -0.10 -9.67 6.27
N TYR A 344 -1.14 -10.48 6.17
CA TYR A 344 -1.21 -11.61 5.27
C TYR A 344 -1.77 -11.07 3.96
N LEU A 345 -0.88 -10.48 3.16
CA LEU A 345 -1.28 -9.63 2.05
C LEU A 345 -2.28 -10.30 1.10
N ASP A 346 -3.29 -9.51 0.75
CA ASP A 346 -3.93 -9.41 -0.54
C ASP A 346 -3.07 -9.99 -1.67
N THR A 347 -3.34 -11.25 -2.02
CA THR A 347 -3.01 -12.02 -3.23
C THR A 347 -1.64 -11.92 -3.89
N ARG A 348 -0.73 -11.12 -3.35
CA ARG A 348 0.37 -10.54 -4.08
C ARG A 348 1.67 -10.53 -3.33
N VAL A 349 1.88 -11.20 -2.20
CA VAL A 349 3.24 -11.35 -1.60
C VAL A 349 3.35 -12.71 -0.94
N LEU A 350 3.66 -13.73 -1.74
CA LEU A 350 3.46 -15.09 -1.28
C LEU A 350 4.71 -15.93 -1.35
N GLY A 351 5.55 -15.57 -0.41
CA GLY A 351 6.40 -16.50 0.33
C GLY A 351 6.72 -16.00 1.74
N GLY A 352 6.10 -14.92 2.23
CA GLY A 352 6.43 -14.35 3.55
C GLY A 352 5.35 -13.41 4.09
N SER A 353 5.62 -12.79 5.24
CA SER A 353 4.70 -11.88 5.93
C SER A 353 5.18 -10.44 5.84
N GLN A 354 4.26 -9.50 5.68
CA GLN A 354 4.54 -8.08 5.86
C GLN A 354 4.04 -7.62 7.23
N THR A 355 4.83 -6.80 7.91
CA THR A 355 4.34 -6.01 9.05
C THR A 355 4.07 -4.60 8.55
N SER A 356 2.85 -4.10 8.77
CA SER A 356 2.57 -2.69 8.56
C SER A 356 2.56 -1.93 9.87
N HIS A 357 3.37 -0.88 9.95
CA HIS A 357 3.37 0.11 11.01
C HIS A 357 2.31 1.16 10.67
N ALA A 358 1.09 0.95 11.17
CA ALA A 358 -0.04 1.82 10.90
C ALA A 358 -0.12 2.93 11.95
N PHE A 359 0.02 4.18 11.50
CA PHE A 359 -0.19 5.38 12.29
C PHE A 359 -1.66 5.78 12.24
N ILE A 360 -2.39 5.47 13.32
CA ILE A 360 -3.78 5.86 13.52
C ILE A 360 -3.79 7.28 14.08
N MET A 361 -4.36 8.23 13.32
CA MET A 361 -4.52 9.60 13.78
C MET A 361 -5.52 9.66 14.95
N THR A 362 -5.09 10.24 16.07
CA THR A 362 -5.94 10.45 17.27
C THR A 362 -6.39 11.92 17.41
N GLY A 363 -5.70 12.82 16.71
CA GLY A 363 -6.05 14.24 16.59
C GLY A 363 -6.68 14.59 15.25
N GLN A 364 -6.61 15.87 14.88
CA GLN A 364 -7.02 16.35 13.57
C GLN A 364 -6.24 15.63 12.45
N PRO A 365 -6.85 15.30 11.29
CA PRO A 365 -6.15 14.83 10.11
C PRO A 365 -4.87 15.65 9.81
N LEU A 366 -3.78 15.00 9.44
CA LEU A 366 -2.51 15.68 9.14
C LEU A 366 -2.65 16.66 7.97
N GLU A 367 -3.42 16.30 6.95
CA GLU A 367 -3.80 17.17 5.82
C GLU A 367 -4.45 18.46 6.31
N ASP A 368 -5.54 18.35 7.06
CA ASP A 368 -6.28 19.51 7.57
C ASP A 368 -5.38 20.37 8.48
N TRP A 369 -4.52 19.72 9.29
CA TRP A 369 -3.57 20.42 10.14
C TRP A 369 -2.54 21.21 9.31
N LEU A 370 -1.96 20.59 8.28
CA LEU A 370 -1.03 21.24 7.35
C LEU A 370 -1.71 22.35 6.54
N GLN A 371 -2.97 22.15 6.13
CA GLN A 371 -3.75 23.14 5.38
C GLN A 371 -3.91 24.45 6.17
N VAL A 372 -4.16 24.35 7.47
CA VAL A 372 -4.21 25.52 8.38
C VAL A 372 -2.84 26.21 8.45
N LYS A 373 -1.75 25.43 8.51
CA LYS A 373 -0.37 25.96 8.58
C LYS A 373 0.08 26.65 7.29
N PHE A 374 -0.40 26.19 6.16
CA PHE A 374 -0.20 26.84 4.85
C PHE A 374 -1.15 28.02 4.61
N LYS A 375 -1.83 28.54 5.66
CA LYS A 375 -2.75 29.69 5.61
C LYS A 375 -3.86 29.53 4.57
N GLY A 376 -4.28 28.29 4.27
CA GLY A 376 -5.30 28.02 3.26
C GLY A 376 -4.88 28.37 1.83
N VAL A 377 -3.58 28.45 1.51
CA VAL A 377 -3.09 28.49 0.13
C VAL A 377 -3.45 27.17 -0.54
N GLY A 378 -4.65 27.12 -1.14
CA GLY A 378 -5.05 26.08 -2.07
C GLY A 378 -4.28 26.27 -3.37
N GLY A 379 -3.81 25.17 -3.96
CA GLY A 379 -3.21 25.18 -5.29
C GLY A 379 -4.20 24.59 -6.29
N GLU A 380 -4.47 25.30 -7.39
CA GLU A 380 -5.26 24.79 -8.53
C GLU A 380 -4.59 23.63 -9.28
N PHE A 381 -3.34 23.32 -8.95
CA PHE A 381 -2.61 22.19 -9.46
C PHE A 381 -2.03 21.40 -8.28
N GLY A 382 -2.12 20.07 -8.31
CA GLY A 382 -1.31 19.20 -7.45
C GLY A 382 -1.80 18.89 -6.03
N ASP A 383 -3.11 18.93 -5.73
CA ASP A 383 -3.69 18.07 -4.67
C ASP A 383 -3.90 16.61 -5.20
N ASP A 384 -3.17 16.27 -6.26
CA ASP A 384 -3.55 15.20 -7.17
C ASP A 384 -2.28 14.48 -7.66
N ILE A 385 -1.75 13.60 -6.82
CA ILE A 385 -0.99 12.49 -7.37
C ILE A 385 -1.98 11.43 -7.84
N SER A 386 -2.25 11.60 -9.13
CA SER A 386 -2.64 10.60 -10.13
C SER A 386 -4.14 10.39 -10.39
N GLY A 387 -5.00 11.39 -10.25
CA GLY A 387 -6.42 11.22 -10.61
C GLY A 387 -7.11 10.13 -9.77
N SER A 388 -6.51 9.82 -8.60
CA SER A 388 -7.02 8.87 -7.63
C SER A 388 -8.23 9.51 -7.00
N THR A 389 -9.41 9.27 -7.58
CA THR A 389 -10.65 9.73 -6.97
C THR A 389 -10.71 9.16 -5.55
N ILE A 390 -10.70 10.02 -4.55
CA ILE A 390 -10.75 9.61 -3.15
C ILE A 390 -12.20 9.28 -2.82
N GLU A 391 -12.43 8.07 -2.34
CA GLU A 391 -13.71 7.64 -1.80
C GLU A 391 -13.67 7.69 -0.27
N ARG A 392 -14.76 8.11 0.35
CA ARG A 392 -14.91 8.13 1.81
C ARG A 392 -15.91 7.06 2.18
N LEU A 393 -15.42 5.95 2.75
CA LEU A 393 -16.21 4.78 3.08
C LEU A 393 -16.23 4.59 4.59
N THR A 394 -17.39 4.26 5.15
CA THR A 394 -17.41 3.67 6.49
C THR A 394 -16.83 2.25 6.46
N LEU A 395 -16.51 1.66 7.60
CA LEU A 395 -16.07 0.26 7.66
C LEU A 395 -17.16 -0.69 7.14
N PHE A 396 -18.44 -0.37 7.33
CA PHE A 396 -19.51 -1.14 6.68
C PHE A 396 -19.51 -1.01 5.17
N ASP A 397 -19.37 0.21 4.63
CA ASP A 397 -19.31 0.38 3.18
C ASP A 397 -18.11 -0.37 2.59
N ALA A 398 -16.96 -0.32 3.27
CA ALA A 398 -15.77 -1.07 2.90
C ALA A 398 -16.02 -2.59 2.92
N LEU A 399 -16.66 -3.10 3.99
CA LEU A 399 -17.02 -4.50 4.11
C LEU A 399 -18.09 -4.95 3.09
N SER A 400 -18.97 -4.05 2.62
CA SER A 400 -19.94 -4.35 1.55
C SER A 400 -19.29 -4.53 0.17
N VAL A 401 -18.09 -4.00 -0.04
CA VAL A 401 -17.34 -4.13 -1.29
C VAL A 401 -15.98 -4.80 -1.09
N PHE A 402 -15.85 -5.63 -0.05
CA PHE A 402 -14.57 -6.19 0.43
C PHE A 402 -13.78 -6.95 -0.65
N ARG A 403 -14.44 -7.50 -1.68
CA ARG A 403 -13.81 -8.10 -2.87
C ARG A 403 -12.93 -7.13 -3.66
N LYS A 404 -13.18 -5.83 -3.52
CA LYS A 404 -12.46 -4.74 -4.19
C LYS A 404 -11.49 -4.03 -3.25
N ILE A 405 -11.32 -4.48 -2.01
CA ILE A 405 -10.47 -3.84 -1.01
C ILE A 405 -9.42 -4.84 -0.55
N LYS A 406 -8.17 -4.41 -0.45
CA LYS A 406 -7.13 -5.27 0.13
C LYS A 406 -7.49 -5.65 1.57
N PHE A 407 -7.27 -6.91 1.94
CA PHE A 407 -7.65 -7.38 3.28
C PHE A 407 -6.89 -6.64 4.38
N SER A 408 -5.61 -6.35 4.16
CA SER A 408 -4.80 -5.55 5.08
C SER A 408 -5.42 -4.18 5.36
N HIS A 409 -6.07 -3.56 4.38
CA HIS A 409 -6.74 -2.27 4.55
C HIS A 409 -8.01 -2.38 5.39
N ILE A 410 -8.77 -3.48 5.25
CA ILE A 410 -9.92 -3.74 6.13
C ILE A 410 -9.45 -3.88 7.59
N LEU A 411 -8.32 -4.56 7.82
CA LEU A 411 -7.74 -4.71 9.15
C LEU A 411 -7.19 -3.39 9.72
N ILE A 412 -6.52 -2.57 8.90
CA ILE A 412 -6.12 -1.21 9.29
C ILE A 412 -7.35 -0.37 9.68
N GLY A 413 -8.41 -0.43 8.87
CA GLY A 413 -9.70 0.23 9.15
C GLY A 413 -10.33 -0.22 10.46
N LEU A 414 -10.32 -1.53 10.73
CA LEU A 414 -10.80 -2.10 11.98
C LEU A 414 -10.00 -1.61 13.19
N ALA A 415 -8.67 -1.58 13.11
CA ALA A 415 -7.82 -1.09 14.19
C ALA A 415 -8.08 0.39 14.49
N ALA A 416 -8.24 1.22 13.46
CA ALA A 416 -8.58 2.62 13.63
C ALA A 416 -9.97 2.82 14.24
N TYR A 417 -10.97 2.04 13.81
CA TYR A 417 -12.30 2.05 14.42
C TYR A 417 -12.25 1.70 15.91
N GLU A 418 -11.53 0.63 16.27
CA GLU A 418 -11.37 0.21 17.65
C GLU A 418 -10.72 1.31 18.51
N GLU A 419 -9.65 1.91 18.02
CA GLU A 419 -8.96 2.99 18.74
C GLU A 419 -9.83 4.24 18.88
N CYS A 420 -10.44 4.71 17.79
CA CYS A 420 -11.29 5.90 17.82
C CYS A 420 -12.55 5.70 18.68
N LEU A 421 -13.10 4.48 18.75
CA LEU A 421 -14.18 4.14 19.70
C LEU A 421 -13.69 4.10 21.16
N ASN A 422 -12.46 3.65 21.39
CA ASN A 422 -11.87 3.60 22.72
C ASN A 422 -11.60 5.00 23.28
N GLN A 423 -11.16 5.92 22.41
CA GLN A 423 -10.90 7.32 22.77
C GLN A 423 -12.15 8.20 22.78
N GLY A 424 -13.28 7.72 22.24
CA GLY A 424 -14.53 8.48 22.15
C GLY A 424 -14.59 9.47 20.98
N THR A 425 -13.61 9.43 20.07
CA THR A 425 -13.61 10.18 18.80
C THR A 425 -14.69 9.68 17.85
N LEU A 426 -14.98 8.37 17.90
CA LEU A 426 -16.14 7.77 17.25
C LEU A 426 -17.19 7.39 18.29
N LEU A 427 -18.46 7.62 17.93
CA LEU A 427 -19.61 7.20 18.70
C LEU A 427 -20.33 6.06 17.97
N ILE A 428 -20.91 5.15 18.74
CA ILE A 428 -21.62 3.98 18.17
C ILE A 428 -22.75 4.44 17.25
N GLU A 429 -23.50 5.48 17.63
CA GLU A 429 -24.56 6.07 16.81
C GLU A 429 -24.10 6.57 15.43
N ASN A 430 -22.81 6.92 15.28
CA ASN A 430 -22.27 7.43 14.03
C ASN A 430 -21.83 6.32 13.08
N ILE A 431 -21.46 5.15 13.63
CA ILE A 431 -20.87 4.06 12.85
C ILE A 431 -21.82 2.86 12.70
N TRP A 432 -22.76 2.70 13.61
CA TRP A 432 -23.64 1.55 13.65
C TRP A 432 -25.01 1.87 13.06
N ASN A 433 -25.32 1.22 11.93
CA ASN A 433 -26.62 1.29 11.29
C ASN A 433 -27.12 -0.14 11.05
N GLU A 434 -28.26 -0.51 11.66
CA GLU A 434 -28.78 -1.89 11.61
C GLU A 434 -29.09 -2.36 10.18
N ALA A 435 -29.61 -1.46 9.33
CA ALA A 435 -29.92 -1.78 7.95
C ALA A 435 -28.64 -2.02 7.12
N ARG A 436 -27.60 -1.19 7.31
CA ARG A 436 -26.29 -1.41 6.68
C ARG A 436 -25.62 -2.66 7.18
N PHE A 437 -25.68 -2.93 8.47
CA PHE A 437 -25.16 -4.18 9.05
C PHE A 437 -25.85 -5.41 8.45
N ALA A 438 -27.18 -5.39 8.32
CA ALA A 438 -27.93 -6.47 7.68
C ALA A 438 -27.48 -6.67 6.23
N GLN A 439 -27.34 -5.57 5.47
CA GLN A 439 -26.85 -5.61 4.09
C GLN A 439 -25.43 -6.20 3.98
N VAL A 440 -24.50 -5.76 4.85
CA VAL A 440 -23.12 -6.29 4.88
C VAL A 440 -23.13 -7.78 5.16
N ARG A 441 -23.96 -8.23 6.11
CA ARG A 441 -24.11 -9.65 6.41
C ARG A 441 -24.64 -10.43 5.22
N GLU A 442 -25.67 -9.94 4.53
CA GLU A 442 -26.21 -10.59 3.35
C GLU A 442 -25.14 -10.76 2.27
N VAL A 443 -24.40 -9.70 1.95
CA VAL A 443 -23.28 -9.75 0.99
C VAL A 443 -22.25 -10.81 1.40
N MET A 444 -21.84 -10.86 2.67
CA MET A 444 -20.88 -11.86 3.12
C MET A 444 -21.41 -13.29 3.05
N LEU A 445 -22.69 -13.48 3.37
CA LEU A 445 -23.33 -14.79 3.32
C LEU A 445 -23.46 -15.29 1.88
N GLU A 446 -23.83 -14.41 0.94
CA GLU A 446 -23.88 -14.71 -0.49
C GLU A 446 -22.49 -15.10 -1.03
N GLU A 447 -21.47 -14.31 -0.71
CA GLU A 447 -20.09 -14.59 -1.12
C GLU A 447 -19.56 -15.89 -0.51
N ALA A 448 -19.84 -16.16 0.77
CA ALA A 448 -19.39 -17.38 1.44
C ALA A 448 -20.06 -18.67 0.91
N THR A 449 -21.28 -18.56 0.37
CA THR A 449 -22.04 -19.73 -0.13
C THR A 449 -21.35 -20.39 -1.34
N GLN A 450 -20.48 -19.67 -2.06
CA GLN A 450 -19.70 -20.21 -3.17
C GLN A 450 -18.70 -21.31 -2.75
N PHE A 451 -18.39 -21.41 -1.44
CA PHE A 451 -17.39 -22.32 -0.87
C PHE A 451 -17.99 -23.39 0.05
N ILE A 452 -19.31 -23.56 0.05
CA ILE A 452 -20.07 -24.44 0.97
C ILE A 452 -20.80 -25.53 0.18
#